data_AF-G1N2C1-F1
#
_entry.id   AF-G1N2C1-F1
#
_cell.length_a   1.000
_cell.length_b   1.000
_cell.length_c   1.000
_cell.angle_alpha   90.00
_cell.angle_beta   90.00
_cell.angle_gamma   90.00
#
_symmetry.space_group_name_H-M   'P 1'
#
loop_
_entity.id
_entity.type
_entity.pdbx_description
1 polymer ?
#
loop_
_entity_poly.entity_id
_entity_poly.type
_entity_poly.pdbx_seq_one_letter_code
_entity_poly.pdbx_strand_id
1 'polypeptide(L)'
;MYSGECVCPVILNLFSLSIDREYFQEIGLLDEGMEVYGGENVELGIRVWQCGGSVEVLPCSRIAHIERAHKPYTEDLTAHVRRNALRVAEVWMDEFKSHVYMDSGIDIGDISERKALRKKLQCKTFRWYLVSVYPEMRMYSDTVAYGVVRTLFTFPIFKKVGGGIE
;
A
#
# COMPACT_ATOMS: atom_id res chain seq x y z
N MET A 1 -14.46 -28.79 9.91
CA MET A 1 -15.01 -27.66 9.12
C MET A 1 -14.47 -26.39 9.74
N TYR A 2 -13.27 -25.98 9.34
CA TYR A 2 -12.75 -24.66 9.72
C TYR A 2 -13.37 -23.67 8.75
N SER A 3 -14.43 -22.98 9.17
CA SER A 3 -14.89 -21.76 8.51
C SER A 3 -13.94 -20.63 8.90
N GLY A 4 -12.70 -20.70 8.41
CA GLY A 4 -11.74 -19.61 8.48
C GLY A 4 -11.79 -18.88 7.16
N GLU A 5 -12.47 -17.73 7.12
CA GLU A 5 -12.36 -16.81 6.00
C GLU A 5 -10.88 -16.44 5.84
N CYS A 6 -10.31 -16.65 4.65
CA CYS A 6 -8.93 -16.26 4.37
C CYS A 6 -8.86 -14.74 4.19
N VAL A 7 -8.82 -14.03 5.31
CA VAL A 7 -8.69 -12.57 5.39
C VAL A 7 -7.36 -12.14 4.77
N CYS A 8 -7.44 -11.22 3.81
CA CYS A 8 -6.26 -10.66 3.16
C CYS A 8 -6.17 -9.16 3.48
N PRO A 9 -5.18 -8.71 4.28
CA PRO A 9 -5.06 -7.30 4.63
C PRO A 9 -4.85 -6.39 3.42
N VAL A 10 -4.16 -6.89 2.39
CA VAL A 10 -3.78 -6.13 1.20
C VAL A 10 -3.98 -6.99 -0.03
N ILE A 11 -4.52 -6.39 -1.10
CA ILE A 11 -4.64 -7.06 -2.39
C ILE A 11 -3.23 -7.27 -2.96
N LEU A 12 -2.84 -8.53 -3.17
CA LEU A 12 -1.58 -8.86 -3.83
C LEU A 12 -1.54 -8.21 -5.23
N ASN A 13 -0.35 -7.88 -5.72
CA ASN A 13 -0.10 -7.28 -7.05
C ASN A 13 -0.48 -8.18 -8.25
N LEU A 14 -1.41 -9.12 -8.05
CA LEU A 14 -1.96 -10.04 -9.04
C LEU A 14 -3.27 -9.43 -9.55
N PHE A 15 -3.29 -9.07 -10.84
CA PHE A 15 -4.40 -8.42 -11.56
C PHE A 15 -5.72 -9.20 -11.61
N SER A 16 -5.87 -10.28 -10.84
CA SER A 16 -7.10 -11.05 -10.76
C SER A 16 -7.86 -10.72 -9.48
N LEU A 17 -8.76 -9.74 -9.60
CA LEU A 17 -9.76 -9.41 -8.59
C LEU A 17 -11.15 -9.56 -9.22
N SER A 18 -12.09 -10.11 -8.46
CA SER A 18 -13.52 -10.06 -8.80
C SER A 18 -14.21 -9.17 -7.78
N ILE A 19 -14.95 -8.17 -8.26
CA ILE A 19 -15.66 -7.20 -7.44
C ILE A 19 -17.01 -6.91 -8.10
N ASP A 20 -18.05 -6.71 -7.29
CA ASP A 20 -19.33 -6.24 -7.81
C ASP A 20 -19.16 -4.85 -8.45
N ARG A 21 -19.79 -4.66 -9.62
CA ARG A 21 -19.61 -3.43 -10.41
C ARG A 21 -20.22 -2.21 -9.73
N GLU A 22 -21.38 -2.36 -9.10
CA GLU A 22 -22.08 -1.26 -8.44
C GLU A 22 -21.31 -0.86 -7.19
N TYR A 23 -20.90 -1.85 -6.39
CA TYR A 23 -20.01 -1.63 -5.24
C TYR A 23 -18.70 -0.93 -5.65
N PHE A 24 -18.06 -1.36 -6.74
CA PHE A 24 -16.81 -0.75 -7.20
C PHE A 24 -16.99 0.73 -7.60
N GLN A 25 -18.13 1.08 -8.19
CA GLN A 25 -18.48 2.47 -8.51
C GLN A 25 -18.77 3.28 -7.24
N GLU A 26 -19.49 2.72 -6.29
CA GLU A 26 -19.83 3.38 -5.02
C GLU A 26 -18.61 3.72 -4.17
N ILE A 27 -17.62 2.81 -4.11
CA ILE A 27 -16.37 3.05 -3.39
C ILE A 27 -15.40 3.96 -4.16
N GLY A 28 -15.76 4.44 -5.35
CA GLY A 28 -15.04 5.47 -6.10
C GLY A 28 -13.93 4.97 -7.03
N LEU A 29 -14.04 3.75 -7.60
CA LEU A 29 -13.13 3.19 -8.62
C LEU A 29 -11.65 3.29 -8.24
N LEU A 30 -10.70 3.21 -9.16
CA LEU A 30 -9.28 3.47 -8.85
C LEU A 30 -8.99 4.97 -8.71
N ASP A 31 -7.89 5.31 -8.03
CA ASP A 31 -7.41 6.69 -7.97
C ASP A 31 -6.89 7.16 -9.32
N GLU A 32 -7.69 7.98 -10.02
CA GLU A 32 -7.34 8.56 -11.33
C GLU A 32 -6.07 9.42 -11.29
N GLY A 33 -5.68 9.92 -10.11
CA GLY A 33 -4.43 10.65 -9.93
C GLY A 33 -3.19 9.75 -9.77
N MET A 34 -3.34 8.42 -9.77
CA MET A 34 -2.20 7.50 -9.78
C MET A 34 -1.64 7.35 -11.18
N GLU A 35 -0.31 7.36 -11.26
CA GLU A 35 0.41 7.33 -12.53
C GLU A 35 1.08 5.97 -12.76
N VAL A 36 0.96 5.48 -13.99
CA VAL A 36 1.67 4.32 -14.56
C VAL A 36 1.46 3.00 -13.81
N TYR A 37 2.09 2.82 -12.66
CA TYR A 37 2.09 1.57 -11.91
C TYR A 37 2.51 1.77 -10.45
N GLY A 38 1.86 1.03 -9.56
CA GLY A 38 2.28 0.81 -8.18
C GLY A 38 1.45 1.60 -7.18
N GLY A 39 1.02 0.91 -6.12
CA GLY A 39 0.27 1.50 -5.02
C GLY A 39 -1.24 1.36 -5.15
N GLU A 40 -1.77 1.10 -6.35
CA GLU A 40 -3.22 0.95 -6.60
C GLU A 40 -3.83 -0.24 -5.87
N ASN A 41 -3.10 -1.34 -5.78
CA ASN A 41 -3.52 -2.55 -5.07
C ASN A 41 -3.57 -2.34 -3.55
N VAL A 42 -2.59 -1.57 -3.03
CA VAL A 42 -2.51 -1.21 -1.62
C VAL A 42 -3.62 -0.23 -1.25
N GLU A 43 -3.85 0.78 -2.09
CA GLU A 43 -4.92 1.76 -1.93
C GLU A 43 -6.28 1.09 -1.86
N LEU A 44 -6.59 0.24 -2.85
CA LEU A 44 -7.88 -0.43 -2.92
C LEU A 44 -8.08 -1.36 -1.72
N GLY A 45 -7.07 -2.13 -1.33
CA GLY A 45 -7.13 -3.01 -0.16
C GLY A 45 -7.42 -2.24 1.13
N ILE A 46 -6.65 -1.19 1.41
CA ILE A 46 -6.83 -0.37 2.63
C ILE A 46 -8.21 0.30 2.63
N ARG A 47 -8.64 0.86 1.49
CA ARG A 47 -9.94 1.51 1.35
C ARG A 47 -11.09 0.55 1.61
N VAL A 48 -11.11 -0.60 0.95
CA VAL A 48 -12.20 -1.58 1.10
C VAL A 48 -12.38 -1.94 2.57
N TRP A 49 -11.29 -2.26 3.28
CA TRP A 49 -11.33 -2.57 4.70
C TRP A 49 -11.81 -1.39 5.58
N GLN A 50 -11.25 -0.19 5.37
CA GLN A 50 -11.64 0.97 6.17
C GLN A 50 -13.09 1.39 5.94
N CYS A 51 -13.62 1.22 4.73
CA CYS A 51 -14.95 1.66 4.35
C CYS A 51 -16.02 0.55 4.49
N GLY A 52 -15.71 -0.56 5.18
CA GLY A 52 -16.68 -1.57 5.60
C GLY A 52 -16.85 -2.78 4.68
N GLY A 53 -16.00 -2.94 3.66
CA GLY A 53 -15.91 -4.17 2.89
C GLY A 53 -14.91 -5.17 3.48
N SER A 54 -14.78 -6.32 2.81
CA SER A 54 -13.78 -7.34 3.10
C SER A 54 -12.97 -7.66 1.85
N VAL A 55 -11.73 -8.12 2.06
CA VAL A 55 -10.88 -8.65 1.00
C VAL A 55 -10.51 -10.08 1.37
N GLU A 56 -10.89 -11.02 0.51
CA GLU A 56 -10.78 -12.45 0.78
C GLU A 56 -10.06 -13.18 -0.36
N VAL A 57 -9.24 -14.16 0.01
CA VAL A 57 -8.62 -15.07 -0.95
C VAL A 57 -9.43 -16.36 -1.02
N LEU A 58 -10.00 -16.66 -2.18
CA LEU A 58 -10.73 -17.90 -2.40
C LEU A 58 -9.77 -19.02 -2.84
N PRO A 59 -9.42 -20.00 -1.98
CA PRO A 59 -8.42 -21.02 -2.31
C PRO A 59 -8.84 -21.97 -3.45
N CYS A 60 -10.14 -22.02 -3.76
CA CYS A 60 -10.70 -22.77 -4.88
C CYS A 60 -10.56 -22.04 -6.23
N SER A 61 -10.39 -20.71 -6.22
CA SER A 61 -10.14 -19.92 -7.43
C SER A 61 -8.64 -19.79 -7.63
N ARG A 62 -8.11 -20.41 -8.68
CA ARG A 62 -6.65 -20.47 -8.93
C ARG A 62 -6.35 -19.88 -10.29
N ILE A 63 -5.57 -18.80 -10.29
CA ILE A 63 -5.10 -18.13 -11.49
C ILE A 63 -3.58 -18.10 -11.44
N ALA A 64 -2.94 -18.59 -12.50
CA ALA A 64 -1.50 -18.53 -12.64
C ALA A 64 -1.09 -17.20 -13.25
N HIS A 65 -0.15 -16.50 -12.63
CA HIS A 65 0.46 -15.29 -13.15
C HIS A 65 1.94 -15.54 -13.40
N ILE A 66 2.42 -15.19 -14.60
CA ILE A 66 3.83 -15.29 -14.94
C ILE A 66 4.50 -13.97 -14.58
N GLU A 67 5.23 -13.98 -13.47
CA GLU A 67 6.00 -12.82 -13.04
C GLU A 67 7.18 -12.57 -13.98
N ARG A 68 7.41 -11.30 -14.31
CA ARG A 68 8.55 -10.85 -15.11
C ARG A 68 9.54 -10.16 -14.20
N ALA A 69 10.83 -10.43 -14.39
CA ALA A 69 11.91 -9.78 -13.65
C ALA A 69 11.96 -8.26 -13.87
N HIS A 70 11.51 -7.78 -15.04
CA HIS A 70 11.44 -6.36 -15.37
C HIS A 70 10.09 -6.03 -16.02
N LYS A 71 9.52 -4.87 -15.68
CA LYS A 71 8.26 -4.39 -16.28
C LYS A 71 8.58 -3.74 -17.64
N PRO A 72 7.92 -4.12 -18.74
CA PRO A 72 8.29 -3.68 -20.09
C PRO A 72 7.95 -2.22 -20.41
N TYR A 73 7.26 -1.51 -19.50
CA TYR A 73 6.65 -0.20 -19.80
C TYR A 73 7.55 1.00 -19.51
N THR A 74 8.50 0.87 -18.58
CA THR A 74 9.38 1.97 -18.16
C THR A 74 10.58 1.40 -17.39
N GLU A 75 11.77 1.95 -17.63
CA GLU A 75 13.01 1.54 -16.95
C GLU A 75 13.10 2.06 -15.51
N ASP A 76 12.49 3.21 -15.20
CA ASP A 76 12.45 3.79 -13.85
C ASP A 76 11.02 4.06 -13.37
N LEU A 77 10.47 3.11 -12.61
CA LEU A 77 9.17 3.25 -11.96
C LEU A 77 9.28 3.91 -10.57
N THR A 78 10.49 4.22 -10.11
CA THR A 78 10.74 4.63 -8.73
C THR A 78 9.99 5.90 -8.37
N ALA A 79 10.00 6.90 -9.27
CA ALA A 79 9.30 8.16 -9.05
C ALA A 79 7.78 7.98 -8.98
N HIS A 80 7.18 7.23 -9.92
CA HIS A 80 5.73 6.98 -9.95
C HIS A 80 5.28 6.16 -8.75
N VAL A 81 5.99 5.08 -8.41
CA VAL A 81 5.67 4.25 -7.23
C VAL A 81 5.74 5.07 -5.95
N ARG A 82 6.76 5.94 -5.80
CA ARG A 82 6.88 6.83 -4.63
C ARG A 82 5.74 7.85 -4.59
N ARG A 83 5.43 8.51 -5.71
CA ARG A 83 4.33 9.47 -5.81
C ARG A 83 3.00 8.82 -5.42
N ASN A 84 2.69 7.66 -5.99
CA ASN A 84 1.46 6.93 -5.70
C ASN A 84 1.41 6.47 -4.24
N ALA A 85 2.51 5.97 -3.68
CA ALA A 85 2.58 5.59 -2.26
C ALA A 85 2.32 6.79 -1.32
N LEU A 86 2.84 7.98 -1.66
CA LEU A 86 2.57 9.21 -0.90
C LEU A 86 1.10 9.63 -1.00
N ARG A 87 0.46 9.50 -2.18
CA ARG A 87 -0.99 9.73 -2.33
C ARG A 87 -1.79 8.81 -1.43
N VAL A 88 -1.46 7.51 -1.38
CA VAL A 88 -2.12 6.55 -0.48
C VAL A 88 -1.92 6.94 0.98
N ALA A 89 -0.68 7.29 1.37
CA ALA A 89 -0.35 7.65 2.73
C ALA A 89 -1.13 8.88 3.20
N GLU A 90 -1.24 9.91 2.36
CA GLU A 90 -1.96 11.16 2.69
C GLU A 90 -3.47 11.00 2.82
N VAL A 91 -4.06 10.02 2.14
CA VAL A 91 -5.51 9.79 2.19
C VAL A 91 -5.88 8.77 3.26
N TRP A 92 -5.11 7.69 3.39
CA TRP A 92 -5.55 6.47 4.09
C TRP A 92 -4.74 6.09 5.33
N MET A 93 -3.53 6.63 5.53
CA MET A 93 -2.62 6.19 6.62
C MET A 93 -2.62 7.07 7.87
N ASP A 94 -3.41 8.14 7.92
CA ASP A 94 -3.57 9.02 9.10
C ASP A 94 -2.22 9.42 9.75
N GLU A 95 -2.05 9.22 11.05
CA GLU A 95 -0.81 9.52 11.78
C GLU A 95 0.39 8.66 11.36
N PHE A 96 0.15 7.53 10.69
CA PHE A 96 1.18 6.59 10.27
C PHE A 96 1.85 6.99 8.95
N LYS A 97 1.33 8.00 8.26
CA LYS A 97 1.88 8.49 7.00
C LYS A 97 3.36 8.87 7.09
N SER A 98 3.83 9.33 8.26
CA SER A 98 5.23 9.66 8.56
C SER A 98 6.22 8.53 8.24
N HIS A 99 5.79 7.28 8.32
CA HIS A 99 6.61 6.11 8.00
C HIS A 99 6.91 5.95 6.51
N VAL A 100 6.11 6.62 5.65
CA VAL A 100 6.23 6.56 4.19
C VAL A 100 6.97 7.78 3.64
N TYR A 101 6.97 8.91 4.36
CA TYR A 101 7.73 10.10 3.97
C TYR A 101 9.23 9.82 4.05
N MET A 102 9.79 9.44 2.91
CA MET A 102 11.18 9.70 2.61
C MET A 102 11.25 11.10 1.99
N ASP A 103 12.09 11.96 2.56
CA ASP A 103 12.35 13.33 2.12
C ASP A 103 12.71 13.35 0.62
N SER A 104 11.71 13.58 -0.22
CA SER A 104 11.80 13.35 -1.66
C SER A 104 11.32 14.54 -2.49
N GLY A 105 10.71 15.57 -1.88
CA GLY A 105 10.21 16.76 -2.58
C GLY A 105 9.22 16.46 -3.71
N ILE A 106 8.62 15.27 -3.73
CA ILE A 106 7.73 14.81 -4.80
C ILE A 106 6.39 15.50 -4.64
N ASP A 107 5.98 16.27 -5.65
CA ASP A 107 4.60 16.71 -5.78
C ASP A 107 3.70 15.48 -5.97
N ILE A 108 2.57 15.42 -5.28
CA ILE A 108 1.60 14.32 -5.33
C ILE A 108 0.33 14.69 -6.08
N GLY A 109 0.18 15.96 -6.49
CA GLY A 109 -1.04 16.49 -7.10
C GLY A 109 -2.20 16.63 -6.12
N ASP A 110 -3.40 16.91 -6.63
CA ASP A 110 -4.59 17.07 -5.81
C ASP A 110 -5.15 15.70 -5.34
N ILE A 111 -5.56 15.66 -4.07
CA ILE A 111 -6.16 14.51 -3.39
C ILE A 111 -7.47 14.88 -2.68
N SER A 112 -8.01 16.07 -2.95
CA SER A 112 -9.21 16.60 -2.30
C SER A 112 -10.42 15.69 -2.50
N GLU A 113 -10.62 15.17 -3.72
CA GLU A 113 -11.71 14.25 -4.02
C GLU A 113 -11.61 12.93 -3.22
N ARG A 114 -10.40 12.37 -3.11
CA ARG A 114 -10.17 11.12 -2.34
C ARG A 114 -10.42 11.32 -0.85
N LYS A 115 -10.00 12.47 -0.29
CA LYS A 115 -10.31 12.84 1.09
C LYS A 115 -11.81 13.08 1.30
N ALA A 116 -12.50 13.69 0.34
CA ALA A 116 -13.95 13.89 0.40
C ALA A 116 -14.71 12.55 0.34
N LEU A 117 -14.27 11.63 -0.52
CA LEU A 117 -14.82 10.28 -0.63
C LEU A 117 -14.70 9.51 0.68
N ARG A 118 -13.51 9.51 1.30
CA ARG A 118 -13.28 8.88 2.61
C ARG A 118 -14.23 9.40 3.69
N LYS A 119 -14.48 10.72 3.69
CA LYS A 119 -15.45 11.35 4.61
C LYS A 119 -16.89 10.94 4.28
N LYS A 120 -17.27 10.93 3.01
CA LYS A 120 -18.61 10.55 2.54
C LYS A 120 -18.97 9.13 2.94
N LEU A 121 -18.03 8.20 2.78
CA LEU A 121 -18.20 6.78 3.11
C LEU A 121 -18.03 6.48 4.61
N GLN A 122 -17.73 7.51 5.43
CA GLN A 122 -17.52 7.38 6.87
C GLN A 122 -16.51 6.28 7.23
N CYS A 123 -15.42 6.20 6.46
CA CYS A 123 -14.44 5.13 6.63
C CYS A 123 -13.72 5.24 7.98
N LYS A 124 -13.32 4.08 8.51
CA LYS A 124 -12.62 3.94 9.78
C LYS A 124 -11.18 4.49 9.69
N THR A 125 -10.52 4.60 10.84
CA THR A 125 -9.13 5.08 10.90
C THR A 125 -8.14 3.99 10.49
N PHE A 126 -6.94 4.40 10.06
CA PHE A 126 -5.85 3.45 9.77
C PHE A 126 -5.44 2.65 11.00
N ARG A 127 -5.50 3.26 12.18
CA ARG A 127 -5.27 2.56 13.45
C ARG A 127 -6.24 1.39 13.64
N TRP A 128 -7.52 1.57 13.31
CA TRP A 128 -8.50 0.48 13.37
C TRP A 128 -8.13 -0.66 12.40
N TYR A 129 -7.67 -0.31 11.20
CA TYR A 129 -7.22 -1.29 10.19
C TYR A 129 -6.03 -2.11 10.72
N LEU A 130 -5.00 -1.48 11.29
CA LEU A 130 -3.85 -2.18 11.85
C LEU A 130 -4.22 -3.11 13.00
N VAL A 131 -5.12 -2.70 13.89
CA VAL A 131 -5.50 -3.52 15.06
C VAL A 131 -6.48 -4.64 14.69
N SER A 132 -7.40 -4.40 13.75
CA SER A 132 -8.52 -5.31 13.47
C SER A 132 -8.27 -6.21 12.26
N VAL A 133 -7.59 -5.70 11.24
CA VAL A 133 -7.38 -6.40 9.96
C VAL A 133 -5.95 -6.92 9.86
N TYR A 134 -4.95 -6.14 10.29
CA TYR A 134 -3.54 -6.53 10.18
C TYR A 134 -2.74 -6.49 11.51
N PRO A 135 -3.18 -7.21 12.55
CA PRO A 135 -2.57 -7.15 13.88
C PRO A 135 -1.12 -7.66 13.95
N GLU A 136 -0.71 -8.47 12.97
CA GLU A 136 0.66 -9.00 12.88
C GLU A 136 1.68 -7.96 12.38
N MET A 137 1.21 -6.84 11.82
CA MET A 137 2.08 -5.77 11.36
C MET A 137 2.71 -5.02 12.54
N ARG A 138 4.05 -4.96 12.56
CA ARG A 138 4.78 -4.22 13.60
C ARG A 138 4.59 -2.71 13.42
N MET A 139 4.06 -2.07 14.46
CA MET A 139 4.01 -0.61 14.57
C MET A 139 5.26 -0.10 15.29
N TYR A 140 5.98 0.85 14.69
CA TYR A 140 7.14 1.48 15.31
C TYR A 140 6.75 2.83 15.92
N SER A 141 6.26 2.84 17.16
CA SER A 141 5.86 4.07 17.87
C SER A 141 7.05 4.90 18.39
N ASP A 142 8.20 4.27 18.61
CA ASP A 142 9.31 4.84 19.40
C ASP A 142 10.59 5.01 18.59
N THR A 143 10.46 5.38 17.31
CA THR A 143 11.63 5.59 16.44
C THR A 143 12.37 6.87 16.86
N VAL A 144 13.47 6.73 17.60
CA VAL A 144 14.30 7.85 18.07
C VAL A 144 15.05 8.53 16.92
N ALA A 145 15.50 7.76 15.93
CA ALA A 145 16.20 8.28 14.75
C ALA A 145 16.01 7.36 13.55
N TYR A 146 15.89 7.95 12.36
CA TYR A 146 15.82 7.26 11.08
C TYR A 146 16.72 7.97 10.07
N GLY A 147 17.55 7.22 9.34
CA GLY A 147 18.45 7.81 8.34
C GLY A 147 19.67 6.96 8.05
N VAL A 148 20.64 7.57 7.36
CA VAL A 148 21.91 6.91 7.02
C VAL A 148 22.91 7.14 8.14
N VAL A 149 23.37 6.07 8.77
CA VAL A 149 24.47 6.12 9.74
C VAL A 149 25.77 6.29 8.96
N ARG A 150 26.38 7.48 9.05
CA ARG A 150 27.69 7.77 8.45
C ARG A 150 28.77 7.69 9.53
N THR A 151 29.78 6.87 9.30
CA THR A 151 30.98 6.85 10.13
C THR A 151 31.91 8.01 9.74
N LEU A 152 32.65 8.55 10.71
CA LEU A 152 33.64 9.61 10.46
C LEU A 152 34.89 9.12 9.71
N PHE A 153 35.11 7.79 9.66
CA PHE A 153 36.14 7.15 8.85
C PHE A 153 35.56 6.73 7.49
N THR A 154 36.28 7.03 6.41
CA THR A 154 35.89 6.96 4.98
C THR A 154 35.65 5.54 4.43
N PHE A 155 35.20 4.59 5.25
CA PHE A 155 34.78 3.27 4.82
C PHE A 155 33.42 2.93 5.43
N PRO A 156 32.36 2.74 4.63
CA PRO A 156 31.05 2.38 5.15
C PRO A 156 31.07 0.94 5.69
N ILE A 157 31.12 0.79 7.01
CA ILE A 157 31.09 -0.52 7.69
C ILE A 157 29.64 -1.06 7.80
N PHE A 158 28.62 -0.20 7.78
CA PHE A 158 27.22 -0.61 7.87
C PHE A 158 26.48 -0.39 6.55
N LYS A 159 26.56 -1.37 5.66
CA LYS A 159 25.62 -1.56 4.56
C LYS A 159 24.78 -2.78 4.91
N LYS A 160 23.46 -2.71 4.74
CA LYS A 160 22.61 -3.90 4.83
C LYS A 160 23.07 -4.85 3.71
N VAL A 161 23.81 -5.90 4.07
CA VAL A 161 24.19 -6.95 3.13
C VAL A 161 22.89 -7.70 2.81
N GLY A 162 22.30 -7.41 1.64
CA GLY A 162 21.19 -8.19 1.13
C GLY A 162 21.70 -9.60 0.86
N GLY A 163 21.20 -10.58 1.59
CA GLY A 163 21.47 -11.99 1.31
C GLY A 163 20.91 -12.34 -0.05
N GLY A 164 21.79 -12.44 -1.05
CA GLY A 164 21.52 -13.23 -2.24
C GLY A 164 21.51 -14.69 -1.82
N ILE A 165 20.38 -15.35 -2.08
CA ILE A 165 20.31 -16.80 -2.09
C ILE A 165 20.92 -17.17 -3.44
N GLU A 166 22.16 -17.68 -3.44
CA GLU A 166 22.66 -18.53 -4.54
C GLU A 166 21.98 -19.90 -4.48
#